data_AF-A0A077PH02-F1
#
_entry.id   AF-A0A077PH02-F1
#
_cell.length_a   1.000
_cell.length_b   1.000
_cell.length_c   1.000
_cell.angle_alpha   90.00
_cell.angle_beta   90.00
_cell.angle_gamma   90.00
#
_symmetry.space_group_name_H-M   'P 1'
#
loop_
_entity.id
_entity.type
_entity.pdbx_description
1 polymer ?
#
loop_
_entity_poly.entity_id
_entity_poly.type
_entity_poly.pdbx_seq_one_letter_code
_entity_poly.pdbx_strand_id
1 'polypeptide(L)'
;MNESIILDPKDGVYITDTRFAVVTHEKHPGKRALLQVGTYDRRYSLVGWHDSDVSLVAELVNLHVSHIRHQMRSVDDYLNTVEVITRRCQAALNLLNPDTYGGIVV
;
A
#
# COMPACT_ATOMS: atom_id res chain seq x y z
N MET A 1 -25.47 -3.42 -14.31
CA MET A 1 -24.25 -2.67 -14.65
C MET A 1 -23.46 -2.54 -13.36
N ASN A 2 -22.30 -3.18 -13.24
CA ASN A 2 -21.39 -2.90 -12.12
C ASN A 2 -20.75 -1.55 -12.42
N GLU A 3 -21.11 -0.52 -11.66
CA GLU A 3 -20.33 0.71 -11.65
C GLU A 3 -18.88 0.34 -11.27
N SER A 4 -17.93 0.64 -12.15
CA SER A 4 -16.52 0.52 -11.83
C SER A 4 -16.21 1.48 -10.68
N ILE A 5 -15.81 0.93 -9.54
CA ILE A 5 -15.32 1.75 -8.41
C ILE A 5 -14.07 2.47 -8.90
N ILE A 6 -14.13 3.80 -8.92
CA ILE A 6 -12.98 4.64 -9.26
C ILE A 6 -12.17 4.78 -7.97
N LEU A 7 -10.94 4.25 -7.99
CA LEU A 7 -9.99 4.39 -6.89
C LEU A 7 -8.96 5.45 -7.30
N ASP A 8 -9.12 6.68 -6.81
CA ASP A 8 -8.14 7.76 -7.03
C ASP A 8 -7.15 7.76 -5.85
N PRO A 9 -5.84 7.62 -6.11
CA PRO A 9 -4.83 7.68 -5.06
C PRO A 9 -4.77 9.03 -4.33
N LYS A 10 -5.38 10.11 -4.86
CA LYS A 10 -5.56 11.38 -4.14
C LYS A 10 -6.33 11.20 -2.83
N ASP A 11 -7.20 10.20 -2.77
CA ASP A 11 -7.99 9.85 -1.60
C ASP A 11 -7.30 8.76 -0.75
N GLY A 12 -6.01 8.52 -1.00
CA GLY A 12 -5.20 7.54 -0.28
C GLY A 12 -3.81 8.05 0.08
N VAL A 13 -2.95 7.10 0.44
CA VAL A 13 -1.57 7.38 0.84
C VAL A 13 -0.61 6.58 -0.04
N TYR A 14 0.30 7.30 -0.69
CA TYR A 14 1.41 6.72 -1.45
C TYR A 14 2.46 6.14 -0.50
N ILE A 15 2.97 4.95 -0.82
CA ILE A 15 4.04 4.35 -0.05
C ILE A 15 5.38 4.75 -0.69
N THR A 16 6.15 5.59 0.00
CA THR A 16 7.39 6.20 -0.48
C THR A 16 8.39 5.19 -1.07
N ASP A 17 9.05 5.58 -2.16
CA ASP A 17 9.91 4.78 -3.06
C ASP A 17 9.32 3.42 -3.49
N THR A 18 8.00 3.33 -3.51
CA THR A 18 7.30 2.21 -4.14
C THR A 18 6.35 2.72 -5.21
N ARG A 19 5.87 1.80 -6.03
CA ARG A 19 4.82 2.04 -7.02
C ARG A 19 3.42 1.82 -6.46
N PHE A 20 3.26 1.76 -5.14
CA PHE A 20 2.01 1.36 -4.50
C PHE A 20 1.39 2.51 -3.69
N ALA A 21 0.07 2.45 -3.57
CA ALA A 21 -0.71 3.33 -2.71
C ALA A 21 -1.77 2.51 -1.98
N VAL A 22 -2.22 3.00 -0.83
CA VAL A 22 -3.33 2.42 -0.07
C VAL A 22 -4.47 3.41 -0.04
N VAL A 23 -5.67 2.96 -0.36
CA VAL A 23 -6.90 3.78 -0.32
C VAL A 23 -7.96 3.11 0.56
N THR A 24 -8.77 3.92 1.23
CA THR A 24 -10.02 3.48 1.86
C THR A 24 -11.19 3.83 0.92
N HIS A 25 -12.31 3.12 1.01
CA HIS A 25 -13.46 3.41 0.16
C HIS A 25 -14.78 3.14 0.87
N GLU A 26 -15.73 4.06 0.77
CA GLU A 26 -17.04 4.02 1.45
C GLU A 26 -17.87 2.76 1.10
N LYS A 27 -17.82 2.30 -0.16
CA LYS A 27 -18.51 1.07 -0.61
C LYS A 27 -17.89 -0.22 -0.03
N HIS A 28 -16.71 -0.16 0.59
CA HIS A 28 -16.02 -1.31 1.21
C HIS A 28 -15.55 -0.97 2.63
N PRO A 29 -16.49 -0.74 3.56
CA PRO A 29 -16.14 -0.36 4.93
C PRO A 29 -15.30 -1.44 5.61
N GLY A 30 -14.30 -1.01 6.37
CA GLY A 30 -13.36 -1.90 7.06
C GLY A 30 -12.33 -2.58 6.14
N LYS A 31 -12.35 -2.32 4.83
CA LYS A 31 -11.33 -2.81 3.90
C LYS A 31 -10.46 -1.69 3.37
N ARG A 32 -9.22 -2.03 3.05
CA ARG A 32 -8.27 -1.16 2.36
C ARG A 32 -7.91 -1.74 1.00
N ALA A 33 -7.89 -0.90 -0.02
CA ALA A 33 -7.44 -1.30 -1.35
C ALA A 33 -5.95 -0.99 -1.50
N LEU A 34 -5.19 -1.98 -1.95
CA LEU A 34 -3.82 -1.81 -2.43
C LEU A 34 -3.88 -1.49 -3.93
N LEU A 35 -3.34 -0.35 -4.30
CA LEU A 35 -3.24 0.09 -5.69
C LEU A 35 -1.78 0.03 -6.15
N GLN A 36 -1.58 -0.21 -7.45
CA GLN A 36 -0.26 -0.21 -8.07
C GLN A 36 -0.26 0.65 -9.34
N VAL A 37 0.78 1.47 -9.49
CA VAL A 37 1.04 2.21 -10.74
C VAL A 37 1.50 1.26 -11.83
N GLY A 38 0.81 1.31 -12.97
CA GLY A 38 1.25 0.70 -14.22
C GLY A 38 2.49 1.40 -14.77
N THR A 39 3.48 0.61 -15.18
CA THR A 39 4.75 1.14 -15.72
C THR A 39 4.59 1.91 -17.02
N TYR A 40 3.54 1.62 -17.79
CA TYR A 40 3.37 2.15 -19.16
C TYR A 40 2.39 3.31 -19.25
N ASP A 41 1.30 3.26 -18.48
CA ASP A 41 0.21 4.25 -18.54
C ASP A 41 0.20 5.21 -17.34
N ARG A 42 1.04 4.96 -16.33
CA ARG A 42 1.09 5.67 -15.04
C ARG A 42 -0.27 5.72 -14.33
N ARG A 43 -1.18 4.79 -14.67
CA ARG A 43 -2.49 4.69 -14.03
C ARG A 43 -2.39 3.72 -12.86
N TYR A 44 -3.19 3.99 -11.84
CA TYR A 44 -3.32 3.07 -10.72
C TYR A 44 -4.34 2.00 -11.06
N SER A 45 -3.93 0.75 -10.84
CA SER A 45 -4.78 -0.42 -10.96
C SER A 45 -4.94 -1.05 -9.58
N LEU A 46 -6.14 -1.55 -9.30
CA LEU A 46 -6.41 -2.33 -8.11
C LEU A 46 -5.57 -3.61 -8.12
N VAL A 47 -4.79 -3.82 -7.07
CA VAL A 47 -4.12 -5.09 -6.79
C VAL A 47 -5.07 -6.01 -6.02
N GLY A 48 -5.59 -5.50 -4.90
CA GLY A 48 -6.39 -6.30 -3.98
C GLY A 48 -7.13 -5.45 -2.94
N TRP A 49 -8.20 -6.02 -2.40
CA TRP A 49 -8.88 -5.52 -1.21
C TRP A 49 -8.49 -6.36 -0.01
N HIS A 50 -8.16 -5.71 1.09
CA HIS A 50 -7.70 -6.35 2.32
C HIS A 50 -8.56 -5.94 3.51
N ASP A 51 -8.96 -6.92 4.29
CA ASP A 51 -9.61 -6.77 5.59
C ASP A 51 -8.61 -6.75 6.76
N SER A 52 -7.32 -6.97 6.48
CA SER A 52 -6.24 -7.03 7.46
C SER A 52 -5.02 -6.25 6.98
N ASP A 53 -4.47 -5.40 7.86
CA ASP A 53 -3.22 -4.67 7.66
C ASP A 53 -2.07 -5.63 7.34
N VAL A 54 -2.02 -6.77 8.03
CA VAL A 54 -0.98 -7.79 7.82
C VAL A 54 -1.05 -8.36 6.41
N SER A 55 -2.25 -8.69 5.92
CA SER A 55 -2.45 -9.22 4.58
C SER A 55 -2.06 -8.21 3.50
N LEU A 56 -2.42 -6.94 3.70
CA LEU A 56 -2.05 -5.84 2.80
C LEU A 56 -0.52 -5.66 2.74
N VAL A 57 0.13 -5.58 3.91
CA VAL A 57 1.58 -5.39 4.01
C VAL A 57 2.31 -6.59 3.36
N ALA A 58 1.85 -7.81 3.60
CA ALA A 58 2.46 -9.00 3.02
C ALA A 58 2.38 -9.01 1.49
N GLU A 59 1.23 -8.65 0.91
CA GLU A 59 1.09 -8.56 -0.55
C GLU A 59 1.97 -7.44 -1.13
N LEU A 60 1.96 -6.25 -0.52
CA LEU A 60 2.83 -5.14 -0.91
C LEU A 60 4.30 -5.56 -0.94
N VAL A 61 4.79 -6.15 0.15
CA VAL A 61 6.20 -6.57 0.28
C VAL A 61 6.52 -7.58 -0.81
N ASN A 62 5.68 -8.60 -0.99
CA ASN A 62 5.88 -9.63 -2.00
C ASN A 62 5.98 -9.03 -3.41
N LEU A 63 5.05 -8.14 -3.78
CA LEU A 63 5.02 -7.53 -5.11
C LEU A 63 6.19 -6.56 -5.33
N HIS A 64 6.52 -5.74 -4.32
CA HIS A 64 7.64 -4.81 -4.41
C HIS A 64 8.96 -5.56 -4.53
N VAL A 65 9.22 -6.53 -3.65
CA VAL A 65 10.44 -7.33 -3.69
C VAL A 65 10.55 -8.09 -5.01
N SER A 66 9.46 -8.71 -5.48
CA SER A 66 9.45 -9.40 -6.77
C SER A 66 9.84 -8.47 -7.93
N HIS A 67 9.48 -7.18 -7.85
CA HIS A 67 9.85 -6.19 -8.85
C HIS A 67 11.34 -5.81 -8.80
N ILE A 68 11.91 -5.60 -7.61
CA ILE A 68 13.28 -5.11 -7.45
C ILE A 68 14.32 -6.21 -7.15
N ARG A 69 13.91 -7.48 -7.06
CA ARG A 69 14.80 -8.61 -6.70
C ARG A 69 16.09 -8.71 -7.51
N HIS A 70 16.08 -8.26 -8.77
CA HIS A 70 17.24 -8.26 -9.65
C HIS A 70 18.33 -7.27 -9.22
N GLN A 71 18.02 -6.34 -8.30
CA GLN A 71 18.93 -5.35 -7.74
C GLN A 71 19.54 -5.81 -6.41
N MET A 72 18.98 -6.87 -5.80
CA MET A 72 19.44 -7.43 -4.53
C MET A 72 20.64 -8.34 -4.76
N ARG A 73 21.69 -8.19 -3.94
CA ARG A 73 22.95 -8.95 -4.06
C ARG A 73 23.13 -9.97 -2.94
N SER A 74 22.34 -9.88 -1.88
CA SER A 74 22.43 -10.75 -0.71
C SER A 74 21.08 -10.98 -0.03
N VAL A 75 21.03 -11.94 0.89
CA VAL A 75 19.88 -12.13 1.79
C VAL A 75 19.71 -10.93 2.72
N ASP A 76 20.79 -10.28 3.13
CA ASP A 76 20.73 -9.08 3.97
C ASP A 76 20.05 -7.92 3.21
N ASP A 77 20.31 -7.76 1.91
CA ASP A 77 19.61 -6.76 1.09
C ASP A 77 18.10 -7.02 1.03
N TYR A 78 17.71 -8.30 0.93
CA TYR A 78 16.32 -8.71 0.97
C TYR A 78 15.68 -8.38 2.33
N LEU A 79 16.31 -8.75 3.45
CA LEU A 79 15.79 -8.50 4.79
C LEU A 79 15.65 -7.00 5.07
N ASN A 80 16.67 -6.21 4.72
CA ASN A 80 16.64 -4.76 4.84
C ASN A 80 15.52 -4.15 3.99
N THR A 81 15.32 -4.63 2.76
CA THR A 81 14.24 -4.16 1.89
C THR A 81 12.87 -4.45 2.51
N VAL A 82 12.65 -5.70 2.94
CA VAL A 82 11.38 -6.12 3.57
C VAL A 82 11.07 -5.24 4.78
N GLU A 83 12.07 -5.00 5.64
CA GLU A 83 11.91 -4.15 6.82
C GLU A 83 11.54 -2.71 6.45
N VAL A 84 12.27 -2.09 5.51
CA VAL A 84 12.03 -0.70 5.08
C VAL A 84 10.64 -0.55 4.49
N ILE A 85 10.22 -1.45 3.59
CA ILE A 85 8.89 -1.39 2.97
C ILE A 85 7.78 -1.62 3.98
N THR A 86 7.97 -2.57 4.91
CA THR A 86 7.01 -2.82 6.00
C THR A 86 6.81 -1.56 6.84
N ARG A 87 7.90 -0.90 7.27
CA ARG A 87 7.82 0.34 8.07
C ARG A 87 7.11 1.46 7.32
N ARG A 88 7.37 1.61 6.02
CA ARG A 88 6.73 2.63 5.18
C ARG A 88 5.24 2.36 5.00
N CYS A 89 4.86 1.10 4.80
CA CYS A 89 3.46 0.72 4.74
C CYS A 89 2.75 0.98 6.08
N GLN A 90 3.39 0.66 7.21
CA GLN A 90 2.83 0.96 8.52
C GLN A 90 2.60 2.47 8.70
N ALA A 91 3.55 3.31 8.30
CA ALA A 91 3.37 4.76 8.33
C ALA A 91 2.19 5.22 7.46
N ALA A 92 2.03 4.65 6.26
CA ALA A 92 0.91 4.94 5.39
C ALA A 92 -0.45 4.52 5.98
N LEU A 93 -0.51 3.34 6.61
CA LEU A 93 -1.70 2.84 7.29
C LEU A 93 -2.08 3.73 8.49
N ASN A 94 -1.10 4.23 9.23
CA ASN A 94 -1.33 5.17 10.32
C ASN A 94 -1.91 6.49 9.81
N LEU A 95 -1.43 7.02 8.67
CA LEU A 95 -1.98 8.23 8.04
C LEU A 95 -3.43 8.08 7.61
N LEU A 96 -3.84 6.88 7.21
CA LEU A 96 -5.23 6.57 6.85
C LEU A 96 -6.15 6.37 8.05
N ASN A 97 -5.61 6.25 9.26
CA ASN A 97 -6.37 6.11 10.49
C ASN A 97 -5.90 7.17 11.51
N PRO A 98 -6.45 8.39 11.48
CA PRO A 98 -6.02 9.49 12.34
C PRO A 98 -6.19 9.21 13.84
N ASP A 99 -7.07 8.28 14.23
CA ASP A 99 -7.23 7.84 15.64
C ASP A 99 -5.98 7.12 16.18
N THR A 100 -5.07 6.69 15.31
CA THR A 100 -3.75 6.10 15.66
C THR A 100 -2.64 7.13 15.83
N TYR A 101 -2.87 8.41 15.48
CA TYR A 101 -2.03 9.52 15.94
C TYR A 101 -2.56 9.91 17.31
N GLY A 102 -1.83 9.56 18.39
CA GLY A 102 -2.18 9.90 19.76
C GLY A 102 -2.84 11.27 19.86
N GLY A 103 -4.06 11.29 20.42
CA GLY A 103 -5.03 12.36 20.22
C GLY A 103 -4.49 13.78 20.38
N ILE A 104 -4.93 14.65 19.48
CA ILE A 104 -5.33 15.99 19.89
C ILE A 104 -6.85 15.99 19.85
N VAL A 105 -7.43 15.83 21.03
CA VAL A 105 -8.81 16.23 21.30
C VAL A 105 -8.86 17.74 21.10
N VAL A 106 -9.68 18.21 20.17
CA VAL A 106 -10.12 19.62 20.13
C VAL A 106 -11.44 19.72 20.86
#